data_AF-A0A7C4N3E0-F1
#
_entry.id   AF-A0A7C4N3E0-F1
#
_cell.length_a   1.000
_cell.length_b   1.000
_cell.length_c   1.000
_cell.angle_alpha   90.00
_cell.angle_beta   90.00
_cell.angle_gamma   90.00
#
_symmetry.space_group_name_H-M   'P 1'
#
loop_
_entity.id
_entity.type
_entity.pdbx_description
1 polymer ?
#
loop_
_entity_poly.entity_id
_entity_poly.type
_entity_poly.pdbx_seq_one_letter_code
_entity_poly.pdbx_strand_id
1 'polypeptide(L)'
;MQAQTQQTFRSLSENVGRFRLKDKIFLIPQMNRIGGHLLAGAFRSFGVRAVLMDTYEGLDLGKAFTSGKECFPCQVTTGDILLFLNKEKERLGKDFDSERYIYFMPEAEGPCRFGMYNKYQRIVLDSFPELERLKIGSLTSKNAYA
;
A
#
# COMPACT_ATOMS: atom_id res chain seq x y z
N MET A 1 0.55 -21.06 -16.57
CA MET A 1 1.33 -20.80 -15.34
C MET A 1 2.57 -19.93 -15.58
N GLN A 2 3.49 -20.25 -16.50
CA GLN A 2 4.73 -19.44 -16.68
C GLN A 2 4.51 -17.96 -17.07
N ALA A 3 3.52 -17.66 -17.92
CA ALA A 3 3.21 -16.29 -18.34
C ALA A 3 2.67 -15.41 -17.19
N GLN A 4 1.83 -15.97 -16.31
CA GLN A 4 1.32 -15.26 -15.12
C GLN A 4 2.45 -14.98 -14.12
N THR A 5 3.34 -15.95 -13.89
CA THR A 5 4.51 -15.77 -13.02
C THR A 5 5.41 -14.62 -13.51
N GLN A 6 5.69 -14.55 -14.82
CA GLN A 6 6.49 -13.46 -15.40
C GLN A 6 5.82 -12.09 -15.28
N GLN A 7 4.49 -12.01 -15.43
CA GLN A 7 3.74 -10.77 -15.26
C GLN A 7 3.75 -10.28 -13.80
N THR A 8 3.61 -11.18 -12.83
CA THR A 8 3.68 -10.81 -11.40
C THR A 8 5.04 -10.22 -11.02
N PHE A 9 6.14 -10.82 -11.48
CA PHE A 9 7.48 -10.28 -11.22
C PHE A 9 7.70 -8.91 -11.87
N ARG A 10 7.11 -8.69 -13.05
CA ARG A 10 7.14 -7.38 -13.71
C ARG A 10 6.37 -6.33 -12.92
N SER A 11 5.14 -6.61 -12.49
CA SER A 11 4.35 -5.68 -11.67
C SER A 11 5.09 -5.30 -10.38
N LEU A 12 5.71 -6.27 -9.69
CA LEU A 12 6.52 -5.99 -8.50
C LEU A 12 7.65 -4.99 -8.79
N SER A 13 8.35 -5.13 -9.92
CA SER A 13 9.44 -4.21 -10.30
C SER A 13 8.96 -2.82 -10.74
N GLU A 14 7.77 -2.71 -11.33
CA GLU A 14 7.24 -1.44 -11.87
C GLU A 14 6.42 -0.64 -10.84
N ASN A 15 5.72 -1.34 -9.94
CA ASN A 15 4.71 -0.76 -9.04
C ASN A 15 5.13 -0.76 -7.57
N VAL A 16 6.26 -1.35 -7.19
CA VAL A 16 6.79 -1.29 -5.81
C VAL A 16 8.17 -0.64 -5.82
N GLY A 17 8.33 0.45 -5.07
CA GLY A 17 9.61 1.13 -4.99
C GLY A 17 9.51 2.62 -4.67
N ARG A 18 10.40 3.41 -5.25
CA ARG A 18 10.46 4.86 -5.03
C ARG A 18 9.74 5.60 -6.15
N PHE A 19 8.85 6.50 -5.77
CA PHE A 19 8.05 7.27 -6.71
C PHE A 19 8.02 8.75 -6.32
N ARG A 20 7.85 9.62 -7.31
CA ARG A 20 7.59 11.04 -7.05
C ARG A 20 6.19 11.19 -6.48
N LEU A 21 6.09 11.84 -5.33
CA LEU A 21 4.82 12.06 -4.62
C LEU A 21 4.07 13.31 -5.10
N LYS A 22 4.68 14.11 -5.99
CA LYS A 22 4.08 15.34 -6.52
C LYS A 22 2.75 15.03 -7.20
N ASP A 23 1.72 15.81 -6.88
CA ASP A 23 0.36 15.71 -7.42
C ASP A 23 -0.37 14.39 -7.10
N LYS A 24 0.21 13.52 -6.25
CA LYS A 24 -0.40 12.26 -5.80
C LYS A 24 -1.01 12.40 -4.40
N ILE A 25 -1.87 11.46 -4.04
CA ILE A 25 -2.40 11.26 -2.69
C ILE A 25 -1.59 10.13 -2.06
N PHE A 26 -0.87 10.43 -0.99
CA PHE A 26 0.02 9.48 -0.33
C PHE A 26 -0.69 8.83 0.85
N LEU A 27 -1.04 7.55 0.70
CA LEU A 27 -1.82 6.80 1.68
C LEU A 27 -0.89 6.14 2.68
N ILE A 28 -1.05 6.48 3.96
CA ILE A 28 -0.22 5.96 5.05
C ILE A 28 -1.10 5.03 5.90
N PRO A 29 -0.69 3.77 6.13
CA PRO A 29 -1.40 2.87 7.02
C PRO A 29 -1.18 3.30 8.48
N GLN A 30 -2.24 3.33 9.29
CA GLN A 30 -2.13 3.65 10.71
C GLN A 30 -1.70 2.43 11.54
N MET A 31 -0.47 1.95 11.32
CA MET A 31 0.11 0.86 12.11
C MET A 31 0.40 1.25 13.57
N ASN A 32 0.60 2.55 13.81
CA ASN A 32 0.74 3.14 15.13
C ASN A 32 0.10 4.53 15.10
N ARG A 33 -0.68 4.88 16.13
CA ARG A 33 -1.37 6.17 16.18
C ARG A 33 -0.41 7.36 16.12
N ILE A 34 0.59 7.39 17.00
CA ILE A 34 1.54 8.51 17.10
C ILE A 34 2.43 8.56 15.86
N GLY A 35 3.06 7.44 15.52
CA GLY A 35 3.98 7.35 14.38
C GLY A 35 3.31 7.65 13.04
N GLY A 36 2.09 7.16 12.83
CA GLY A 36 1.31 7.42 11.62
C GLY A 36 0.95 8.90 11.48
N HIS A 37 0.48 9.55 12.56
CA HIS A 37 0.19 10.99 12.53
C HIS A 37 1.45 11.83 12.35
N LEU A 38 2.56 11.48 13.01
CA LEU A 38 3.84 12.16 12.84
C LEU A 38 4.32 12.09 11.40
N LEU A 39 4.30 10.90 10.81
CA LEU A 39 4.73 10.67 9.42
C LEU A 39 3.84 11.44 8.43
N ALA A 40 2.51 11.36 8.58
CA ALA A 40 1.59 12.10 7.73
C ALA A 40 1.77 13.62 7.87
N GLY A 41 1.98 14.12 9.10
CA GLY A 41 2.28 15.53 9.37
C GLY A 41 3.55 16.01 8.69
N ALA A 42 4.63 15.22 8.78
CA ALA A 42 5.90 15.54 8.13
C ALA A 42 5.76 15.61 6.60
N PHE A 43 5.11 14.65 5.96
CA PHE A 43 4.88 14.73 4.52
C PHE A 43 4.03 15.94 4.11
N ARG A 44 3.00 16.27 4.90
CA ARG A 44 2.18 17.47 4.67
C ARG A 44 2.98 18.77 4.77
N SER A 45 3.95 18.87 5.68
CA SER A 45 4.80 20.08 5.77
C SER A 45 5.69 20.28 4.55
N PHE A 46 5.97 19.21 3.79
CA PHE A 46 6.65 19.27 2.49
C PHE A 46 5.70 19.39 1.29
N GLY A 47 4.41 19.69 1.52
CA GLY A 47 3.42 19.89 0.46
C GLY A 47 2.89 18.59 -0.17
N VAL A 48 3.17 17.43 0.41
CA VAL A 48 2.61 16.15 -0.05
C VAL A 48 1.21 15.97 0.54
N ARG A 49 0.24 15.59 -0.30
CA ARG A 49 -1.11 15.25 0.15
C ARG A 49 -1.13 13.89 0.84
N ALA A 50 -0.63 13.83 2.07
CA ALA A 50 -0.60 12.59 2.85
C ALA A 50 -1.93 12.37 3.60
N VAL A 51 -2.50 11.19 3.47
CA VAL A 51 -3.71 10.75 4.17
C VAL A 51 -3.33 9.57 5.06
N LEU A 52 -3.55 9.73 6.37
CA LEU A 52 -3.49 8.61 7.30
C LEU A 52 -4.83 7.89 7.19
N MET A 53 -4.81 6.63 6.76
CA MET A 53 -6.02 5.83 6.61
C MET A 53 -6.53 5.39 7.98
N ASP A 54 -7.86 5.30 8.12
CA ASP A 54 -8.47 4.60 9.23
C ASP A 54 -8.00 3.13 9.21
N THR A 55 -7.80 2.57 10.39
CA THR A 55 -7.31 1.20 10.54
C THR A 55 -8.34 0.32 11.24
N TYR A 56 -8.28 -0.98 10.96
CA TYR A 56 -9.08 -2.01 11.63
C TYR A 56 -10.56 -2.04 11.25
N GLU A 57 -11.02 -1.15 10.36
CA GLU A 57 -12.37 -1.20 9.79
C GLU A 57 -12.49 -2.23 8.65
N GLY A 58 -11.37 -2.57 7.99
CA GLY A 58 -11.34 -3.43 6.80
C GLY A 58 -10.93 -4.87 7.06
N LEU A 59 -10.92 -5.34 8.31
CA LEU A 59 -10.32 -6.63 8.66
C LEU A 59 -10.91 -7.82 7.90
N ASP A 60 -12.22 -7.83 7.67
CA ASP A 60 -12.88 -8.93 6.93
C ASP A 60 -12.46 -8.96 5.46
N LEU A 61 -12.25 -7.80 4.83
CA LEU A 61 -11.66 -7.72 3.50
C LEU A 61 -10.22 -8.26 3.51
N GLY A 62 -9.41 -7.86 4.49
CA GLY A 62 -8.04 -8.37 4.64
C GLY A 62 -7.99 -9.89 4.80
N LYS A 63 -8.89 -10.47 5.59
CA LYS A 63 -9.03 -11.92 5.77
C LYS A 63 -9.45 -12.65 4.49
N ALA A 64 -10.29 -12.05 3.66
CA ALA A 64 -10.75 -12.66 2.41
C ALA A 64 -9.61 -12.92 1.41
N PHE A 65 -8.53 -12.13 1.47
CA PHE A 65 -7.37 -12.28 0.58
C PHE A 65 -6.18 -13.00 1.23
N THR A 66 -6.22 -13.25 2.53
CA THR A 66 -5.11 -13.84 3.32
C THR A 66 -5.40 -15.27 3.77
N SER A 67 -4.34 -16.03 4.05
CA SER A 67 -4.44 -17.45 4.39
C SER A 67 -4.32 -17.73 5.89
N GLY A 68 -4.06 -16.69 6.69
CA GLY A 68 -3.76 -16.80 8.12
C GLY A 68 -2.30 -17.16 8.43
N LYS A 69 -1.48 -17.42 7.40
CA LYS A 69 -0.03 -17.68 7.54
C LYS A 69 0.79 -16.39 7.57
N GLU A 70 0.20 -15.29 7.11
CA GLU A 70 0.75 -13.95 7.14
C GLU A 70 0.66 -13.39 8.57
N CYS A 71 1.57 -12.47 8.91
CA CYS A 71 1.47 -11.75 10.18
C CYS A 71 0.16 -10.97 10.25
N PHE A 72 -0.46 -10.90 11.44
CA PHE A 72 -1.72 -10.20 11.64
C PHE A 72 -1.74 -8.74 11.12
N PRO A 73 -0.67 -7.92 11.31
CA PRO A 73 -0.65 -6.57 10.74
C PRO A 73 -0.68 -6.53 9.21
N CYS A 74 -0.24 -7.58 8.52
CA CYS A 74 -0.37 -7.68 7.06
C CYS A 74 -1.85 -7.77 6.67
N GLN A 75 -2.62 -8.58 7.41
CA GLN A 75 -4.06 -8.74 7.16
C GLN A 75 -4.80 -7.42 7.40
N VAL A 76 -4.51 -6.76 8.53
CA VAL A 76 -5.11 -5.46 8.87
C VAL A 76 -4.80 -4.41 7.79
N THR A 77 -3.52 -4.19 7.48
CA THR A 77 -3.12 -3.16 6.52
C THR A 77 -3.57 -3.45 5.07
N THR A 78 -3.71 -4.72 4.70
CA THR A 78 -4.31 -5.13 3.41
C THR A 78 -5.81 -4.81 3.39
N GLY A 79 -6.52 -5.09 4.48
CA GLY A 79 -7.92 -4.70 4.62
C GLY A 79 -8.14 -3.19 4.56
N ASP A 80 -7.30 -2.43 5.26
CA ASP A 80 -7.39 -0.97 5.34
C ASP A 80 -7.23 -0.32 3.95
N ILE A 81 -6.22 -0.72 3.16
CA ILE A 81 -6.03 -0.16 1.81
C ILE A 81 -7.17 -0.53 0.85
N LEU A 82 -7.67 -1.76 0.92
CA LEU A 82 -8.80 -2.19 0.08
C LEU A 82 -10.08 -1.45 0.44
N LEU A 83 -10.38 -1.31 1.73
CA LEU A 83 -11.55 -0.57 2.20
C LEU A 83 -11.48 0.90 1.80
N PHE A 84 -10.32 1.53 1.99
CA PHE A 84 -10.12 2.94 1.63
C PHE A 84 -10.35 3.17 0.14
N LEU A 85 -9.78 2.33 -0.72
CA LEU A 85 -9.91 2.48 -2.18
C LEU A 85 -11.33 2.18 -2.66
N ASN A 86 -12.05 1.25 -2.02
CA ASN A 86 -13.46 1.02 -2.31
C ASN A 86 -14.31 2.24 -1.96
N LYS A 87 -14.10 2.84 -0.78
CA LYS A 87 -14.79 4.09 -0.37
C LYS A 87 -14.48 5.23 -1.36
N GLU A 88 -13.22 5.37 -1.80
CA GLU A 88 -12.85 6.39 -2.78
C GLU A 88 -13.48 6.15 -4.16
N LYS A 89 -13.58 4.88 -4.58
CA LYS A 89 -14.26 4.49 -5.82
C LYS A 89 -15.75 4.82 -5.77
N GLU A 90 -16.41 4.54 -4.65
CA GLU A 90 -17.83 4.90 -4.44
C GLU A 90 -18.01 6.43 -4.48
N ARG A 91 -17.11 7.18 -3.83
CA ARG A 91 -17.17 8.64 -3.76
C ARG A 91 -16.92 9.33 -5.10
N LEU A 92 -15.98 8.83 -5.90
CA LEU A 92 -15.56 9.44 -7.16
C LEU A 92 -16.28 8.86 -8.39
N GLY A 93 -16.83 7.65 -8.29
CA GLY A 93 -17.51 6.97 -9.38
C GLY A 93 -16.60 6.83 -10.61
N LYS A 94 -17.01 7.45 -11.72
CA LYS A 94 -16.27 7.41 -13.00
C LYS A 94 -14.96 8.17 -12.98
N ASP A 95 -14.78 9.10 -12.03
CA ASP A 95 -13.57 9.90 -11.89
C ASP A 95 -12.51 9.22 -11.02
N PHE A 96 -12.79 8.02 -10.51
CA PHE A 96 -11.83 7.23 -9.76
C PHE A 96 -10.66 6.80 -10.67
N ASP A 97 -9.46 7.11 -10.21
CA ASP A 97 -8.22 6.79 -10.91
C ASP A 97 -7.16 6.37 -9.87
N SER A 98 -6.83 5.07 -9.87
CA SER A 98 -5.89 4.49 -8.91
C SER A 98 -4.47 5.03 -9.06
N GLU A 99 -4.09 5.57 -10.23
CA GLU A 99 -2.78 6.20 -10.43
C GLU A 99 -2.61 7.47 -9.61
N ARG A 100 -3.70 8.10 -9.14
CA ARG A 100 -3.64 9.29 -8.28
C ARG A 100 -3.13 8.96 -6.88
N TYR A 101 -3.15 7.70 -6.49
CA TYR A 101 -2.79 7.24 -5.15
C TYR A 101 -1.43 6.53 -5.16
N ILE A 102 -0.68 6.74 -4.09
CA ILE A 102 0.52 5.96 -3.76
C ILE A 102 0.36 5.46 -2.34
N TYR A 103 0.35 4.14 -2.16
CA TYR A 103 0.29 3.52 -0.84
C TYR A 103 1.67 3.36 -0.24
N PHE A 104 1.85 3.78 1.01
CA PHE A 104 3.12 3.64 1.71
C PHE A 104 3.18 2.31 2.46
N MET A 105 4.13 1.46 2.09
CA MET A 105 4.44 0.27 2.86
C MET A 105 5.96 0.05 2.86
N PRO A 106 6.66 0.51 3.91
CA PRO A 106 8.09 0.31 4.02
C PRO A 106 8.41 -1.16 4.23
N GLU A 107 9.67 -1.52 4.06
CA GLU A 107 10.17 -2.85 4.34
C GLU A 107 11.40 -2.79 5.24
N ALA A 108 11.59 -3.85 6.02
CA ALA A 108 12.79 -4.05 6.81
C ALA A 108 13.58 -5.23 6.24
N GLU A 109 14.91 -5.12 6.24
CA GLU A 109 15.78 -6.25 5.95
C GLU A 109 15.93 -7.16 7.18
N GLY A 110 16.15 -8.45 6.95
CA GLY A 110 16.32 -9.46 7.99
C GLY A 110 15.22 -10.53 7.98
N PRO A 111 15.14 -11.40 9.00
CA PRO A 111 14.20 -12.52 9.04
C PRO A 111 12.73 -12.09 9.26
N CYS A 112 12.46 -10.79 9.31
CA CYS A 112 11.13 -10.26 9.56
C CYS A 112 10.23 -10.41 8.34
N ARG A 113 9.05 -11.02 8.53
CA ARG A 113 8.02 -11.12 7.48
C ARG A 113 7.50 -9.76 6.99
N PHE A 114 7.74 -8.68 7.75
CA PHE A 114 7.39 -7.33 7.35
C PHE A 114 7.98 -6.94 5.98
N GLY A 115 9.18 -7.42 5.64
CA GLY A 115 9.79 -7.14 4.34
C GLY A 115 9.00 -7.66 3.12
N MET A 116 8.05 -8.58 3.36
CA MET A 116 7.20 -9.15 2.32
C MET A 116 5.84 -8.47 2.19
N TYR A 117 5.48 -7.55 3.07
CA TYR A 117 4.13 -6.95 3.09
C TYR A 117 3.81 -6.26 1.78
N ASN A 118 4.70 -5.37 1.30
CA ASN A 118 4.45 -4.65 0.05
C ASN A 118 4.38 -5.58 -1.17
N LYS A 119 5.17 -6.66 -1.22
CA LYS A 119 5.11 -7.64 -2.33
C LYS A 119 3.79 -8.40 -2.31
N TYR A 120 3.39 -8.86 -1.13
CA TYR A 120 2.13 -9.58 -0.96
C TYR A 120 0.93 -8.69 -1.28
N GLN A 121 0.91 -7.47 -0.74
CA GLN A 121 -0.14 -6.49 -1.01
C GLN A 121 -0.19 -6.12 -2.49
N ARG A 122 0.96 -6.04 -3.18
CA ARG A 122 0.98 -5.84 -4.63
C ARG A 122 0.28 -6.97 -5.38
N ILE A 123 0.56 -8.23 -5.02
CA ILE A 123 -0.11 -9.40 -5.60
C ILE A 123 -1.63 -9.33 -5.38
N VAL A 124 -2.07 -8.95 -4.18
CA VAL A 124 -3.50 -8.76 -3.89
C VAL A 124 -4.10 -7.65 -4.75
N LEU A 125 -3.44 -6.49 -4.83
CA LEU A 125 -3.92 -5.34 -5.61
C LEU A 125 -3.96 -5.64 -7.12
N ASP A 126 -3.02 -6.44 -7.64
CA ASP A 126 -3.01 -6.87 -9.06
C ASP A 126 -4.16 -7.81 -9.42
N SER A 127 -4.81 -8.43 -8.42
CA SER A 127 -6.02 -9.23 -8.67
C SER A 127 -7.25 -8.38 -9.01
N PHE A 128 -7.17 -7.05 -8.80
CA PHE A 128 -8.20 -6.09 -9.15
C PHE A 128 -7.74 -5.25 -10.36
N PRO A 129 -8.36 -5.39 -11.54
CA PRO A 129 -7.96 -4.65 -12.74
C PRO A 129 -7.91 -3.13 -12.54
N GLU A 130 -8.80 -2.57 -11.72
CA GLU A 130 -8.83 -1.13 -11.43
C GLU A 130 -7.69 -0.66 -10.51
N LEU A 131 -7.03 -1.56 -9.76
CA LEU A 131 -5.93 -1.24 -8.83
C LEU A 131 -4.56 -1.65 -9.36
N GLU A 132 -4.47 -2.24 -10.55
CA GLU A 132 -3.22 -2.68 -11.20
C GLU A 132 -2.18 -1.55 -11.26
N ARG A 133 -2.63 -0.31 -11.49
CA ARG A 133 -1.75 0.85 -11.63
C ARG A 133 -1.49 1.63 -10.35
N LEU A 134 -2.10 1.23 -9.24
CA LEU A 134 -1.79 1.82 -7.93
C LEU A 134 -0.33 1.51 -7.58
N LYS A 135 0.41 2.48 -7.06
CA LYS A 135 1.82 2.27 -6.71
C LYS A 135 2.00 2.08 -5.21
N ILE A 136 2.95 1.24 -4.83
CA ILE A 136 3.38 1.07 -3.43
C ILE A 136 4.74 1.74 -3.24
N GLY A 137 4.74 2.90 -2.58
CA GLY A 137 5.93 3.57 -2.11
C GLY A 137 6.60 2.77 -1.00
N SER A 138 7.83 2.33 -1.22
CA SER A 138 8.62 1.55 -0.26
C SER A 138 9.97 2.21 0.01
N LEU A 139 10.35 2.23 1.30
CA LEU A 139 11.69 2.52 1.79
C LEU A 139 12.23 1.27 2.47
N THR A 140 13.54 1.03 2.34
CA THR A 140 14.23 -0.13 2.90
C THR A 140 15.33 0.32 3.85
N SER A 141 15.78 -0.57 4.73
CA SER A 141 16.91 -0.29 5.64
C SER A 141 18.21 0.10 4.90
N LYS A 142 18.39 -0.32 3.64
CA LYS A 142 19.55 0.06 2.82
C LYS A 142 19.48 1.48 2.27
N ASN A 143 18.28 2.06 2.24
CA ASN A 143 18.00 3.18 1.35
C ASN A 143 17.14 4.28 2.01
N ALA A 144 16.95 4.20 3.33
CA ALA A 144 16.12 5.11 4.10
C ALA A 144 16.66 6.55 4.23
N TYR A 145 17.96 6.77 4.00
CA TYR A 145 18.63 8.08 4.13
C TYR A 145 18.92 8.79 2.79
N ALA A 146 18.58 8.15 1.66
CA ALA A 146 18.92 8.65 0.34
C ALA A 146 17.89 9.63 -0.23
#